data_AF-A0A212KWT6-F1
#
_entry.id   AF-A0A212KWT6-F1
#
_cell.length_a   1.000
_cell.length_b   1.000
_cell.length_c   1.000
_cell.angle_alpha   90.00
_cell.angle_beta   90.00
_cell.angle_gamma   90.00
#
_symmetry.space_group_name_H-M   'P 1'
#
loop_
_entity.id
_entity.type
_entity.pdbx_description
1 polymer ?
#
loop_
_entity_poly.entity_id
_entity_poly.type
_entity_poly.pdbx_seq_one_letter_code
_entity_poly.pdbx_strand_id
1 'polypeptide(L)'
;MSKSIQGFKLKGNEDHYMLNIAKLFGRSPFAPLQKHMDKVGECVRTLPPLFDAIRDKDYERVDKLAAEISETEHAADLIKNDIRNHLPKGLFLSINRASLLEILSLQDGIADSAEDVAVLTTLKHLEFYPQFNEVFPQFLSRHLRVFETTSRVMQELDELLETSFGGIEAEKVRSLVQEVAFQEHEADVVQRQLLKVIFQDDKGMPYTSFYLWQQIFRKIASISDVSEKLAFRMRMTLEL
;
A
#
# COMPACT_ATOMS: atom_id res chain seq x y z
N MET A 1 -30.03 -16.86 -37.12
CA MET A 1 -29.51 -17.73 -36.05
C MET A 1 -28.64 -16.88 -35.12
N SER A 2 -29.23 -16.35 -34.06
CA SER A 2 -28.55 -15.55 -33.03
C SER A 2 -28.60 -16.36 -31.73
N LYS A 3 -27.44 -16.71 -31.16
CA LYS A 3 -27.35 -17.34 -29.84
C LYS A 3 -26.91 -16.28 -28.85
N SER A 4 -27.82 -15.91 -27.97
CA SER A 4 -27.60 -15.11 -26.77
C SER A 4 -26.63 -15.82 -25.82
N ILE A 5 -25.63 -15.10 -25.35
CA ILE A 5 -24.74 -15.53 -24.27
C ILE A 5 -25.49 -15.26 -22.95
N GLN A 6 -25.75 -16.33 -22.20
CA GLN A 6 -26.31 -16.28 -20.86
C GLN A 6 -25.31 -15.62 -19.90
N GLY A 7 -25.83 -14.67 -19.09
CA GLY A 7 -25.08 -14.00 -18.04
C GLY A 7 -24.62 -14.96 -16.96
N PHE A 8 -23.34 -14.88 -16.64
CA PHE A 8 -22.73 -15.49 -15.48
C PHE A 8 -23.12 -14.67 -14.24
N LYS A 9 -24.01 -15.20 -13.40
CA LYS A 9 -24.29 -14.64 -12.07
C LYS A 9 -23.21 -15.14 -11.12
N LEU A 10 -22.28 -14.26 -10.75
CA LEU A 10 -21.47 -14.44 -9.54
C LEU A 10 -22.38 -14.15 -8.35
N LYS A 11 -22.83 -15.19 -7.65
CA LYS A 11 -23.53 -15.07 -6.37
C LYS A 11 -22.82 -16.02 -5.41
N GLY A 12 -21.94 -15.49 -4.56
CA GLY A 12 -21.27 -16.29 -3.53
C GLY A 12 -19.93 -15.73 -3.08
N ASN A 13 -19.94 -14.58 -2.40
CA ASN A 13 -18.96 -14.30 -1.33
C ASN A 13 -19.31 -13.06 -0.51
N GLU A 14 -20.00 -12.08 -1.11
CA GLU A 14 -20.24 -10.75 -0.50
C GLU A 14 -20.97 -10.82 0.86
N ASP A 15 -22.00 -11.66 1.00
CA ASP A 15 -22.78 -11.77 2.23
C ASP A 15 -21.96 -12.29 3.44
N HIS A 16 -20.90 -13.07 3.18
CA HIS A 16 -20.05 -13.64 4.23
C HIS A 16 -18.98 -12.65 4.72
N TYR A 17 -18.59 -11.69 3.87
CA TYR A 17 -17.72 -10.57 4.25
C TYR A 17 -18.48 -9.54 5.09
N MET A 18 -19.70 -9.16 4.66
CA MET A 18 -20.51 -8.13 5.32
C MET A 18 -20.86 -8.44 6.78
N LEU A 19 -21.12 -9.71 7.12
CA LEU A 19 -21.45 -10.10 8.51
C LEU A 19 -20.24 -10.01 9.47
N ASN A 20 -19.03 -9.84 8.94
CA ASN A 20 -17.78 -9.97 9.69
C ASN A 20 -17.23 -8.60 10.14
N ILE A 21 -17.24 -7.56 9.30
CA ILE A 21 -16.71 -6.23 9.66
C ILE A 21 -17.51 -5.55 10.77
N ALA A 22 -18.86 -5.61 10.72
CA ALA A 22 -19.69 -5.04 11.78
C ALA A 22 -19.44 -5.69 13.14
N LYS A 23 -19.08 -6.97 13.18
CA LYS A 23 -18.70 -7.69 14.42
C LYS A 23 -17.31 -7.29 14.92
N LEU A 24 -16.38 -6.95 14.02
CA LEU A 24 -15.03 -6.51 14.39
C LEU A 24 -15.07 -5.15 15.11
N PHE A 25 -15.91 -4.21 14.66
CA PHE A 25 -16.09 -2.91 15.33
C PHE A 25 -16.55 -3.03 16.78
N GLY A 26 -17.30 -4.09 17.13
CA GLY A 26 -17.71 -4.35 18.51
C GLY A 26 -16.57 -4.84 19.41
N ARG A 27 -15.42 -5.20 18.85
CA ARG A 27 -14.20 -5.61 19.58
C ARG A 27 -13.18 -4.48 19.62
N SER A 28 -12.91 -3.85 18.48
CA SER A 28 -12.03 -2.69 18.36
C SER A 28 -12.42 -1.81 17.17
N PRO A 29 -12.32 -0.47 17.29
CA PRO A 29 -12.47 0.45 16.16
C PRO A 29 -11.39 0.30 15.08
N PHE A 30 -10.24 -0.30 15.38
CA PHE A 30 -9.11 -0.45 14.47
C PHE A 30 -9.04 -1.81 13.78
N ALA A 31 -9.64 -2.86 14.35
CA ALA A 31 -9.58 -4.22 13.76
C ALA A 31 -10.01 -4.28 12.27
N PRO A 32 -11.05 -3.55 11.81
CA PRO A 32 -11.36 -3.46 10.38
C PRO A 32 -10.26 -2.78 9.55
N LEU A 33 -9.62 -1.73 10.09
CA LEU A 33 -8.53 -1.00 9.44
C LEU A 33 -7.25 -1.84 9.38
N GLN A 34 -6.98 -2.67 10.39
CA GLN A 34 -5.88 -3.65 10.36
C GLN A 34 -6.11 -4.68 9.25
N LYS A 35 -7.33 -5.24 9.17
CA LYS A 35 -7.69 -6.19 8.10
C LYS A 35 -7.52 -5.57 6.71
N HIS A 36 -7.89 -4.30 6.54
CA HIS A 36 -7.64 -3.58 5.30
C HIS A 36 -6.13 -3.41 5.03
N MET A 37 -5.35 -2.98 6.04
CA MET A 37 -3.89 -2.83 5.95
C MET A 37 -3.18 -4.13 5.57
N ASP A 38 -3.63 -5.27 6.08
CA ASP A 38 -3.06 -6.58 5.74
C ASP A 38 -3.24 -6.87 4.25
N LYS A 39 -4.43 -6.58 3.71
CA LYS A 39 -4.71 -6.75 2.27
C LYS A 39 -3.91 -5.77 1.41
N VAL A 40 -3.80 -4.51 1.83
CA VAL A 40 -2.90 -3.52 1.19
C VAL A 40 -1.46 -4.03 1.17
N GLY A 41 -1.01 -4.69 2.25
CA GLY A 41 0.32 -5.27 2.33
C GLY A 41 0.56 -6.43 1.38
N GLU A 42 -0.48 -7.17 0.98
CA GLU A 42 -0.35 -8.16 -0.10
C GLU A 42 0.00 -7.48 -1.43
N CYS A 43 -0.66 -6.36 -1.80
CA CYS A 43 -0.31 -5.60 -3.02
C CYS A 43 1.16 -5.16 -3.01
N VAL A 44 1.60 -4.56 -1.90
CA VAL A 44 2.95 -4.01 -1.75
C VAL A 44 4.02 -5.09 -1.81
N ARG A 45 3.78 -6.25 -1.17
CA ARG A 45 4.75 -7.37 -1.11
C ARG A 45 4.86 -8.16 -2.41
N THR A 46 3.95 -7.97 -3.37
CA THR A 46 4.05 -8.55 -4.71
C THR A 46 4.92 -7.71 -5.66
N LEU A 47 5.29 -6.47 -5.29
CA LEU A 47 6.18 -5.64 -6.11
C LEU A 47 7.60 -6.21 -6.29
N PRO A 48 8.30 -6.74 -5.26
CA PRO A 48 9.61 -7.38 -5.46
C PRO A 48 9.61 -8.51 -6.49
N PRO A 49 8.73 -9.55 -6.42
CA PRO A 49 8.72 -10.58 -7.45
C PRO A 49 8.31 -10.06 -8.83
N LEU A 50 7.50 -8.98 -8.92
CA LEU A 50 7.20 -8.32 -10.19
C LEU A 50 8.47 -7.75 -10.85
N PHE A 51 9.30 -7.04 -10.09
CA PHE A 51 10.56 -6.50 -10.61
C PHE A 51 11.62 -7.56 -10.88
N ASP A 52 11.63 -8.66 -10.13
CA ASP A 52 12.45 -9.83 -10.45
C ASP A 52 12.07 -10.42 -11.81
N ALA A 53 10.77 -10.58 -12.10
CA ALA A 53 10.30 -11.07 -13.40
C ALA A 53 10.68 -10.13 -14.57
N ILE A 54 10.62 -8.81 -14.36
CA ILE A 54 11.07 -7.80 -15.34
C ILE A 54 12.56 -7.94 -15.62
N ARG A 55 13.38 -8.12 -14.57
CA ARG A 55 14.83 -8.33 -14.69
C ARG A 55 15.16 -9.60 -15.48
N ASP A 56 14.40 -10.67 -15.24
CA ASP A 56 14.58 -11.97 -15.88
C ASP A 56 13.93 -12.05 -17.28
N LYS A 57 13.25 -10.97 -17.71
CA LYS A 57 12.50 -10.86 -18.98
C LYS A 57 11.37 -11.89 -19.11
N ASP A 58 10.82 -12.34 -17.99
CA ASP A 58 9.67 -13.25 -17.94
C ASP A 58 8.36 -12.44 -18.00
N TYR A 59 8.03 -11.94 -19.18
CA TYR A 59 6.87 -11.06 -19.38
C TYR A 59 5.52 -11.74 -19.11
N GLU A 60 5.42 -13.05 -19.32
CA GLU A 60 4.21 -13.80 -18.94
C GLU A 60 4.01 -13.79 -17.42
N ARG A 61 5.11 -13.89 -16.66
CA ARG A 61 5.05 -13.74 -15.20
C ARG A 61 4.79 -12.31 -14.77
N VAL A 62 5.30 -11.30 -15.48
CA VAL A 62 4.97 -9.88 -15.25
C VAL A 62 3.46 -9.66 -15.35
N ASP A 63 2.83 -10.13 -16.44
CA ASP A 63 1.39 -9.97 -16.64
C ASP A 63 0.57 -10.68 -15.55
N LYS A 64 0.99 -11.88 -15.13
CA LYS A 64 0.34 -12.62 -14.03
C LYS A 64 0.44 -11.89 -12.70
N LEU A 65 1.62 -11.42 -12.33
CA LEU A 65 1.84 -10.70 -11.07
C LEU A 65 1.12 -9.36 -11.07
N ALA A 66 1.07 -8.66 -12.21
CA ALA A 66 0.32 -7.43 -12.32
C ALA A 66 -1.20 -7.66 -12.16
N ALA A 67 -1.74 -8.72 -12.77
CA ALA A 67 -3.13 -9.11 -12.57
C ALA A 67 -3.42 -9.50 -11.11
N GLU A 68 -2.51 -10.22 -10.45
CA GLU A 68 -2.62 -10.57 -9.03
C GLU A 68 -2.68 -9.31 -8.14
N ILE A 69 -1.86 -8.29 -8.43
CA ILE A 69 -1.90 -7.01 -7.71
C ILE A 69 -3.26 -6.32 -7.90
N SER A 70 -3.76 -6.22 -9.13
CA SER A 70 -5.09 -5.62 -9.40
C SER A 70 -6.24 -6.40 -8.74
N GLU A 71 -6.19 -7.74 -8.72
CA GLU A 71 -7.18 -8.55 -8.00
C GLU A 71 -7.13 -8.31 -6.49
N THR A 72 -5.92 -8.14 -5.95
CA THR A 72 -5.70 -7.88 -4.52
C THR A 72 -6.14 -6.47 -4.12
N GLU A 73 -5.86 -5.46 -4.95
CA GLU A 73 -6.37 -4.08 -4.79
C GLU A 73 -7.89 -4.09 -4.80
N HIS A 74 -8.52 -4.79 -5.75
CA HIS A 74 -9.98 -4.85 -5.81
C HIS A 74 -10.57 -5.45 -4.53
N ALA A 75 -9.93 -6.49 -3.98
CA ALA A 75 -10.32 -7.05 -2.70
C ALA A 75 -10.13 -6.07 -1.53
N ALA A 76 -9.11 -5.22 -1.56
CA ALA A 76 -8.91 -4.14 -0.59
C ALA A 76 -10.04 -3.10 -0.69
N ASP A 77 -10.40 -2.65 -1.90
CA ASP A 77 -11.49 -1.68 -2.11
C ASP A 77 -12.84 -2.22 -1.59
N LEU A 78 -13.12 -3.52 -1.79
CA LEU A 78 -14.30 -4.15 -1.21
C LEU A 78 -14.30 -4.08 0.33
N ILE A 79 -13.16 -4.34 0.98
CA ILE A 79 -13.02 -4.21 2.45
C ILE A 79 -13.23 -2.75 2.87
N LYS A 80 -12.63 -1.79 2.17
CA LYS A 80 -12.80 -0.34 2.41
C LYS A 80 -14.26 0.10 2.31
N ASN A 81 -14.97 -0.35 1.28
CA ASN A 81 -16.38 -0.03 1.10
C ASN A 81 -17.23 -0.65 2.22
N ASP A 82 -16.93 -1.88 2.62
CA ASP A 82 -17.59 -2.53 3.75
C ASP A 82 -17.38 -1.77 5.07
N ILE A 83 -16.15 -1.30 5.32
CA ILE A 83 -15.82 -0.43 6.46
C ILE A 83 -16.65 0.85 6.41
N ARG A 84 -16.69 1.56 5.29
CA ARG A 84 -17.43 2.84 5.14
C ARG A 84 -18.93 2.68 5.42
N ASN A 85 -19.51 1.57 4.97
CA ASN A 85 -20.93 1.27 5.13
C ASN A 85 -21.30 0.91 6.57
N HIS A 86 -20.39 0.26 7.30
CA HIS A 86 -20.65 -0.24 8.65
C HIS A 86 -20.04 0.62 9.76
N LEU A 87 -19.29 1.66 9.43
CA LEU A 87 -18.70 2.57 10.40
C LEU A 87 -19.79 3.33 11.20
N PRO A 88 -19.90 3.14 12.53
CA PRO A 88 -20.95 3.76 13.33
C PRO A 88 -20.98 5.30 13.24
N LYS A 89 -22.18 5.88 13.26
CA LYS A 89 -22.41 7.33 13.11
C LYS A 89 -22.49 8.13 14.42
N GLY A 90 -22.38 7.49 15.60
CA GLY A 90 -22.77 8.07 16.90
C GLY A 90 -21.66 8.24 17.95
N LEU A 91 -22.01 8.92 19.06
CA LEU A 91 -21.23 9.35 20.25
C LEU A 91 -20.47 8.25 21.03
N PHE A 92 -20.53 6.98 20.61
CA PHE A 92 -19.98 5.82 21.35
C PHE A 92 -18.57 5.40 20.92
N LEU A 93 -17.99 6.06 19.91
CA LEU A 93 -16.60 5.85 19.53
C LEU A 93 -15.70 6.79 20.34
N SER A 94 -14.73 6.23 21.07
CA SER A 94 -13.63 6.96 21.72
C SER A 94 -12.75 7.73 20.73
N ILE A 95 -12.95 7.52 19.43
CA ILE A 95 -12.20 8.11 18.33
C ILE A 95 -13.16 8.76 17.33
N ASN A 96 -12.78 9.93 16.82
CA ASN A 96 -13.55 10.63 15.79
C ASN A 96 -13.65 9.79 14.51
N ARG A 97 -14.89 9.60 14.01
CA ARG A 97 -15.19 8.92 12.74
C ARG A 97 -14.40 9.46 11.55
N ALA A 98 -14.21 10.79 11.48
CA ALA A 98 -13.44 11.42 10.42
C ALA A 98 -11.98 10.92 10.42
N SER A 99 -11.40 10.71 11.60
CA SER A 99 -10.04 10.17 11.73
C SER A 99 -9.91 8.76 11.19
N LEU A 100 -10.88 7.88 11.49
CA LEU A 100 -10.87 6.51 10.97
C LEU A 100 -11.02 6.49 9.45
N LEU A 101 -11.85 7.35 8.88
CA LEU A 101 -12.01 7.46 7.42
C LEU A 101 -10.76 8.02 6.72
N GLU A 102 -10.05 8.95 7.37
CA GLU A 102 -8.80 9.48 6.84
C GLU A 102 -7.70 8.43 6.86
N ILE A 103 -7.57 7.66 7.95
CA ILE A 103 -6.68 6.50 8.03
C ILE A 103 -7.00 5.50 6.90
N LEU A 104 -8.27 5.14 6.74
CA LEU A 104 -8.71 4.24 5.67
C LEU A 104 -8.35 4.75 4.28
N SER A 105 -8.54 6.06 4.03
CA SER A 105 -8.22 6.67 2.74
C SER A 105 -6.72 6.69 2.45
N LEU A 106 -5.88 6.80 3.48
CA LEU A 106 -4.42 6.75 3.32
C LEU A 106 -3.95 5.31 3.06
N GLN A 107 -4.53 4.31 3.73
CA GLN A 107 -4.25 2.90 3.44
C GLN A 107 -4.58 2.54 1.99
N ASP A 108 -5.73 2.99 1.51
CA ASP A 108 -6.21 2.82 0.13
C ASP A 108 -5.22 3.40 -0.89
N GLY A 109 -4.76 4.64 -0.67
CA GLY A 109 -3.78 5.27 -1.56
C GLY A 109 -2.44 4.54 -1.66
N ILE A 110 -2.10 3.67 -0.69
CA ILE A 110 -0.92 2.80 -0.76
C ILE A 110 -1.17 1.64 -1.73
N ALA A 111 -2.34 0.99 -1.66
CA ALA A 111 -2.73 -0.07 -2.59
C ALA A 111 -2.84 0.48 -4.02
N ASP A 112 -3.49 1.63 -4.20
CA ASP A 112 -3.56 2.35 -5.49
C ASP A 112 -2.16 2.57 -6.08
N SER A 113 -1.21 3.00 -5.24
CA SER A 113 0.17 3.24 -5.70
C SER A 113 0.86 1.95 -6.13
N ALA A 114 0.63 0.83 -5.45
CA ALA A 114 1.17 -0.47 -5.83
C ALA A 114 0.53 -1.01 -7.12
N GLU A 115 -0.78 -0.85 -7.29
CA GLU A 115 -1.49 -1.21 -8.53
C GLU A 115 -1.01 -0.36 -9.71
N ASP A 116 -0.88 0.96 -9.51
CA ASP A 116 -0.35 1.85 -10.55
C ASP A 116 1.05 1.42 -11.02
N VAL A 117 1.93 0.98 -10.10
CA VAL A 117 3.23 0.39 -10.48
C VAL A 117 3.02 -0.83 -11.37
N ALA A 118 2.17 -1.76 -10.95
CA ALA A 118 1.87 -2.98 -11.72
C ALA A 118 1.36 -2.67 -13.12
N VAL A 119 0.35 -1.80 -13.25
CA VAL A 119 -0.22 -1.38 -14.54
C VAL A 119 0.83 -0.71 -15.42
N LEU A 120 1.69 0.15 -14.87
CA LEU A 120 2.75 0.78 -15.64
C LEU A 120 3.74 -0.23 -16.23
N THR A 121 4.01 -1.33 -15.53
CA THR A 121 4.95 -2.36 -16.00
C THR A 121 4.42 -3.20 -17.17
N THR A 122 3.10 -3.21 -17.40
CA THR A 122 2.45 -3.98 -18.48
C THR A 122 2.19 -3.16 -19.75
N LEU A 123 2.40 -1.84 -19.72
CA LEU A 123 2.17 -0.96 -20.88
C LEU A 123 3.05 -1.31 -22.10
N LYS A 124 4.19 -1.94 -21.86
CA LYS A 124 5.10 -2.51 -22.85
C LYS A 124 5.97 -3.54 -22.16
N HIS A 125 6.68 -4.37 -22.93
CA HIS A 125 7.79 -5.16 -22.40
C HIS A 125 8.86 -4.21 -21.83
N LEU A 126 8.84 -4.03 -20.52
CA LEU A 126 9.74 -3.13 -19.81
C LEU A 126 11.12 -3.78 -19.72
N GLU A 127 12.14 -3.07 -20.16
CA GLU A 127 13.52 -3.54 -20.04
C GLU A 127 14.13 -3.06 -18.72
N PHE A 128 14.75 -3.99 -18.00
CA PHE A 128 15.59 -3.66 -16.85
C PHE A 128 17.00 -3.30 -17.33
N TYR A 129 17.41 -2.04 -17.14
CA TYR A 129 18.68 -1.57 -17.66
C TYR A 129 19.84 -1.82 -16.68
N PRO A 130 21.07 -2.12 -17.16
CA PRO A 130 22.20 -2.47 -16.29
C PRO A 130 22.54 -1.42 -15.22
N GLN A 131 22.32 -0.13 -15.52
CA GLN A 131 22.53 0.96 -14.56
C GLN A 131 21.62 0.88 -13.32
N PHE A 132 20.54 0.10 -13.36
CA PHE A 132 19.63 -0.09 -12.22
C PHE A 132 20.09 -1.19 -11.27
N ASN A 133 20.96 -2.11 -11.70
CA ASN A 133 21.29 -3.33 -10.97
C ASN A 133 21.71 -3.11 -9.51
N GLU A 134 22.44 -2.03 -9.22
CA GLU A 134 22.94 -1.75 -7.88
C GLU A 134 21.96 -0.92 -7.03
N VAL A 135 21.38 0.13 -7.61
CA VAL A 135 20.64 1.15 -6.86
C VAL A 135 19.13 0.85 -6.79
N PHE A 136 18.54 0.22 -7.80
CA PHE A 136 17.10 -0.03 -7.84
C PHE A 136 16.61 -1.01 -6.76
N PRO A 137 17.29 -2.14 -6.47
CA PRO A 137 16.88 -3.02 -5.37
C PRO A 137 16.90 -2.32 -4.00
N GLN A 138 17.86 -1.42 -3.79
CA GLN A 138 17.93 -0.60 -2.57
C GLN A 138 16.80 0.41 -2.53
N PHE A 139 16.54 1.10 -3.65
CA PHE A 139 15.40 2.02 -3.79
C PHE A 139 14.08 1.32 -3.44
N LEU A 140 13.77 0.21 -4.11
CA LEU A 140 12.54 -0.54 -3.87
C LEU A 140 12.44 -0.99 -2.40
N SER A 141 13.45 -1.68 -1.89
CA SER A 141 13.41 -2.21 -0.51
C SER A 141 13.29 -1.12 0.55
N ARG A 142 13.90 0.05 0.36
CA ARG A 142 13.80 1.17 1.30
C ARG A 142 12.37 1.74 1.33
N HIS A 143 11.76 1.98 0.17
CA HIS A 143 10.38 2.46 0.12
C HIS A 143 9.39 1.45 0.72
N LEU A 144 9.56 0.14 0.45
CA LEU A 144 8.68 -0.88 1.03
C LEU A 144 8.88 -1.05 2.55
N ARG A 145 10.09 -0.81 3.06
CA ARG A 145 10.36 -0.86 4.51
C ARG A 145 9.58 0.19 5.29
N VAL A 146 9.39 1.39 4.72
CA VAL A 146 8.55 2.44 5.32
C VAL A 146 7.13 1.93 5.53
N PHE A 147 6.56 1.28 4.50
CA PHE A 147 5.25 0.65 4.59
C PHE A 147 5.18 -0.43 5.68
N GLU A 148 6.16 -1.35 5.75
CA GLU A 148 6.16 -2.41 6.77
C GLU A 148 6.21 -1.84 8.20
N THR A 149 6.98 -0.78 8.42
CA THR A 149 7.04 -0.11 9.73
C THR A 149 5.72 0.61 10.04
N THR A 150 5.09 1.25 9.06
CA THR A 150 3.74 1.84 9.22
C THR A 150 2.69 0.76 9.50
N SER A 151 2.77 -0.41 8.88
CA SER A 151 1.87 -1.54 9.14
C SER A 151 2.01 -2.03 10.59
N ARG A 152 3.24 -2.07 11.13
CA ARG A 152 3.46 -2.34 12.55
C ARG A 152 2.79 -1.29 13.43
N VAL A 153 2.86 0.01 13.11
CA VAL A 153 2.14 1.05 13.88
C VAL A 153 0.64 0.76 13.94
N MET A 154 0.02 0.32 12.83
CA MET A 154 -1.40 -0.04 12.78
C MET A 154 -1.75 -1.22 13.69
N GLN A 155 -0.85 -2.21 13.80
CA GLN A 155 -1.04 -3.37 14.68
C GLN A 155 -0.99 -2.99 16.17
N GLU A 156 -0.23 -1.95 16.53
CA GLU A 156 -0.11 -1.48 17.92
C GLU A 156 -1.33 -0.67 18.42
N LEU A 157 -2.25 -0.26 17.54
CA LEU A 157 -3.33 0.66 17.91
C LEU A 157 -4.35 0.03 18.88
N ASP A 158 -4.52 -1.29 18.86
CA ASP A 158 -5.41 -1.98 19.80
C ASP A 158 -4.84 -2.01 21.22
N GLU A 159 -3.57 -2.39 21.36
CA GLU A 159 -2.87 -2.37 22.65
C GLU A 159 -2.90 -0.96 23.25
N LEU A 160 -2.68 0.05 22.41
CA LEU A 160 -2.73 1.44 22.85
C LEU A 160 -4.13 1.92 23.25
N LEU A 161 -5.19 1.41 22.61
CA LEU A 161 -6.55 1.69 23.01
C LEU A 161 -6.88 1.08 24.38
N GLU A 162 -6.40 -0.14 24.65
CA GLU A 162 -6.59 -0.83 25.93
C GLU A 162 -5.91 -0.08 27.09
N THR A 163 -4.79 0.58 26.83
CA THR A 163 -4.08 1.40 27.84
C THR A 163 -4.51 2.87 27.87
N SER A 164 -5.65 3.20 27.26
CA SER A 164 -6.21 4.57 27.22
C SER A 164 -5.21 5.60 26.69
N PHE A 165 -4.46 5.23 25.64
CA PHE A 165 -3.52 6.10 24.92
C PHE A 165 -2.30 6.57 25.73
N GLY A 166 -2.00 5.90 26.85
CA GLY A 166 -0.89 6.23 27.75
C GLY A 166 0.17 5.13 27.87
N GLY A 167 1.15 5.37 28.74
CA GLY A 167 2.09 4.33 29.15
C GLY A 167 3.12 3.93 28.10
N ILE A 168 3.58 2.67 28.20
CA ILE A 168 4.69 2.14 27.40
C ILE A 168 4.26 1.90 25.95
N GLU A 169 2.98 1.62 25.73
CA GLU A 169 2.34 1.43 24.43
C GLU A 169 2.33 2.74 23.63
N ALA A 170 2.06 3.87 24.31
CA ALA A 170 2.11 5.18 23.67
C ALA A 170 3.54 5.55 23.22
N GLU A 171 4.54 5.25 24.06
CA GLU A 171 5.95 5.44 23.71
C GLU A 171 6.39 4.52 22.55
N LYS A 172 5.90 3.28 22.52
CA LYS A 172 6.15 2.34 21.41
C LYS A 172 5.62 2.89 20.09
N VAL A 173 4.39 3.39 20.06
CA VAL A 173 3.82 4.02 18.85
C VAL A 173 4.59 5.28 18.46
N ARG A 174 4.96 6.16 19.41
CA ARG A 174 5.78 7.35 19.12
C ARG A 174 7.13 6.97 18.52
N SER A 175 7.79 5.95 19.07
CA SER A 175 9.07 5.45 18.56
C SER A 175 8.95 4.88 17.15
N LEU A 176 7.90 4.09 16.86
CA LEU A 176 7.68 3.55 15.53
C LEU A 176 7.41 4.65 14.49
N VAL A 177 6.62 5.67 14.85
CA VAL A 177 6.35 6.81 13.96
C VAL A 177 7.61 7.61 13.66
N GLN A 178 8.50 7.79 14.65
CA GLN A 178 9.82 8.38 14.42
C GLN A 178 10.70 7.50 13.51
N GLU A 179 10.63 6.17 13.67
CA GLU A 179 11.32 5.22 12.79
C GLU A 179 10.81 5.33 11.34
N VAL A 180 9.50 5.45 11.12
CA VAL A 180 8.90 5.66 9.79
C VAL A 180 9.46 6.92 9.13
N ALA A 181 9.47 8.06 9.84
CA ALA A 181 10.01 9.32 9.31
C ALA A 181 11.51 9.24 8.98
N PHE A 182 12.29 8.52 9.80
CA PHE A 182 13.71 8.28 9.52
C PHE A 182 13.91 7.40 8.28
N GLN A 183 13.13 6.32 8.15
CA GLN A 183 13.21 5.41 7.01
C GLN A 183 12.76 6.07 5.69
N GLU A 184 11.74 6.94 5.74
CA GLU A 184 11.30 7.75 4.60
C GLU A 184 12.47 8.63 4.12
N HIS A 185 13.13 9.34 5.03
CA HIS A 185 14.28 10.17 4.69
C HIS A 185 15.42 9.36 4.03
N GLU A 186 15.69 8.15 4.53
CA GLU A 186 16.66 7.25 3.91
C GLU A 186 16.24 6.80 2.50
N ALA A 187 14.97 6.46 2.30
CA ALA A 187 14.43 6.07 0.98
C ALA A 187 14.56 7.23 -0.02
N ASP A 188 14.26 8.43 0.43
CA ASP A 188 14.30 9.68 -0.31
C ASP A 188 15.74 10.06 -0.74
N VAL A 189 16.74 9.76 0.10
CA VAL A 189 18.18 9.83 -0.28
C VAL A 189 18.50 8.86 -1.41
N VAL A 190 18.04 7.61 -1.34
CA VAL A 190 18.31 6.59 -2.36
C VAL A 190 17.58 6.92 -3.67
N GLN A 191 16.37 7.47 -3.61
CA GLN A 191 15.64 7.96 -4.78
C GLN A 191 16.45 9.04 -5.52
N ARG A 192 17.04 10.00 -4.81
CA ARG A 192 17.92 11.01 -5.42
C ARG A 192 19.15 10.40 -6.09
N GLN A 193 19.71 9.33 -5.53
CA GLN A 193 20.83 8.61 -6.15
C GLN A 193 20.40 7.90 -7.43
N LEU A 194 19.26 7.20 -7.40
CA LEU A 194 18.68 6.53 -8.57
C LEU A 194 18.43 7.54 -9.70
N LEU A 195 17.81 8.69 -9.39
CA LEU A 195 17.56 9.74 -10.37
C LEU A 195 18.86 10.29 -10.98
N LYS A 196 19.92 10.48 -10.19
CA LYS A 196 21.23 10.90 -10.73
C LYS A 196 21.78 9.89 -11.73
N VAL A 197 21.71 8.59 -11.42
CA VAL A 197 22.14 7.51 -12.32
C VAL A 197 21.40 7.57 -13.65
N ILE A 198 20.09 7.82 -13.61
CA ILE A 198 19.23 7.91 -14.81
C ILE A 198 19.52 9.16 -15.65
N PHE A 199 19.66 10.33 -15.02
CA PHE A 199 19.84 11.60 -15.74
C PHE A 199 21.27 11.82 -16.25
N GLN A 200 22.25 11.08 -15.71
CA GLN A 200 23.64 11.08 -16.18
C GLN A 200 23.91 10.00 -17.24
N ASP A 201 22.88 9.23 -17.63
CA ASP A 201 23.04 8.15 -18.59
C ASP A 201 23.03 8.66 -20.03
N ASP A 202 24.20 8.69 -20.66
CA ASP A 202 24.36 9.00 -22.09
C ASP A 202 24.13 7.76 -22.99
N LYS A 203 23.76 6.60 -22.43
CA LYS A 203 23.78 5.28 -23.11
C LYS A 203 22.55 4.95 -23.96
N GLY A 204 21.74 5.94 -24.32
CA GLY A 204 20.73 5.77 -25.38
C GLY A 204 19.45 5.04 -24.98
N MET A 205 19.02 5.13 -23.71
CA MET A 205 17.68 4.71 -23.32
C MET A 205 16.63 5.47 -24.16
N PRO A 206 15.67 4.78 -24.81
CA PRO A 206 14.59 5.45 -25.52
C PRO A 206 13.79 6.34 -24.57
N TYR A 207 13.43 7.55 -25.01
CA TYR A 207 12.67 8.51 -24.19
C TYR A 207 11.39 7.91 -23.61
N THR A 208 10.71 7.01 -24.34
CA THR A 208 9.52 6.32 -23.86
C THR A 208 9.81 5.38 -22.69
N SER A 209 10.93 4.65 -22.70
CA SER A 209 11.38 3.83 -21.56
C SER A 209 11.79 4.70 -20.37
N PHE A 210 12.54 5.79 -20.63
CA PHE A 210 12.93 6.74 -19.60
C PHE A 210 11.71 7.33 -18.88
N TYR A 211 10.74 7.82 -19.65
CA TYR A 211 9.52 8.41 -19.12
C TYR A 211 8.71 7.39 -18.31
N LEU A 212 8.57 6.16 -18.80
CA LEU A 212 7.85 5.10 -18.09
C LEU A 212 8.52 4.75 -16.76
N TRP A 213 9.84 4.60 -16.75
CA TRP A 213 10.61 4.35 -15.53
C TRP A 213 10.47 5.50 -14.51
N GLN A 214 10.49 6.76 -14.94
CA GLN A 214 10.22 7.90 -14.06
C GLN A 214 8.84 7.81 -13.39
N GLN A 215 7.81 7.41 -14.13
CA GLN A 215 6.47 7.23 -13.59
C GLN A 215 6.42 6.09 -12.56
N ILE A 216 7.11 4.98 -12.83
CA ILE A 216 7.25 3.85 -11.90
C ILE A 216 7.95 4.29 -10.61
N PHE A 217 9.07 5.00 -10.68
CA PHE A 217 9.78 5.47 -9.49
C PHE A 217 8.91 6.40 -8.65
N ARG A 218 8.16 7.31 -9.29
CA ARG A 218 7.23 8.19 -8.57
C ARG A 218 6.13 7.42 -7.85
N LYS A 219 5.62 6.35 -8.43
CA LYS A 219 4.58 5.52 -7.80
C LYS A 219 5.13 4.64 -6.67
N ILE A 220 6.35 4.12 -6.80
CA ILE A 220 7.05 3.46 -5.69
C ILE A 220 7.31 4.45 -4.54
N ALA A 221 7.76 5.67 -4.84
CA ALA A 221 7.95 6.71 -3.82
C ALA A 221 6.65 7.08 -3.10
N SER A 222 5.53 7.16 -3.84
CA SER A 222 4.20 7.40 -3.27
C SER A 222 3.82 6.40 -2.17
N ILE A 223 4.29 5.14 -2.25
CA ILE A 223 4.06 4.13 -1.20
C ILE A 223 4.64 4.59 0.14
N SER A 224 5.90 5.06 0.18
CA SER A 224 6.50 5.54 1.42
C SER A 224 5.89 6.86 1.87
N ASP A 225 5.65 7.80 0.95
CA ASP A 225 5.10 9.13 1.29
C ASP A 225 3.72 9.02 1.94
N VAL A 226 2.87 8.14 1.39
CA VAL A 226 1.54 7.89 1.95
C VAL A 226 1.64 7.08 3.24
N SER A 227 2.59 6.13 3.34
CA SER A 227 2.84 5.38 4.58
C SER A 227 3.30 6.28 5.73
N GLU A 228 4.12 7.29 5.45
CA GLU A 228 4.56 8.27 6.45
C GLU A 228 3.39 9.13 6.93
N LYS A 229 2.59 9.66 6.00
CA LYS A 229 1.36 10.40 6.32
C LYS A 229 0.39 9.57 7.14
N LEU A 230 0.24 8.28 6.81
CA LEU A 230 -0.58 7.33 7.55
C LEU A 230 -0.06 7.15 8.99
N ALA A 231 1.26 6.98 9.18
CA ALA A 231 1.88 6.87 10.51
C ALA A 231 1.62 8.12 11.37
N PHE A 232 1.83 9.31 10.81
CA PHE A 232 1.50 10.57 11.49
C PHE A 232 0.01 10.67 11.79
N ARG A 233 -0.85 10.26 10.86
CA ARG A 233 -2.29 10.34 11.06
C ARG A 233 -2.78 9.43 12.17
N MET A 234 -2.22 8.23 12.26
CA MET A 234 -2.44 7.30 13.36
C MET A 234 -2.00 7.92 14.68
N ARG A 235 -0.79 8.49 14.75
CA ARG A 235 -0.30 9.22 15.93
C ARG A 235 -1.27 10.33 16.39
N MET A 236 -1.74 11.17 15.48
CA MET A 236 -2.64 12.28 15.80
C MET A 236 -4.00 11.83 16.35
N THR A 237 -4.45 10.62 15.99
CA THR A 237 -5.66 10.03 16.58
C THR A 237 -5.49 9.75 18.08
N LEU A 238 -4.27 9.66 18.56
CA LEU A 238 -3.91 9.21 19.92
C LEU A 238 -3.57 10.37 20.86
N GLU A 239 -3.45 11.61 20.35
CA GLU A 239 -3.15 12.81 21.14
C GLU A 239 -4.43 13.58 21.58
N LEU A 240 -5.57 12.89 21.65
CA LEU A 240 -6.87 13.45 22.06
C LEU A 240 -7.04 13.56 23.58
#